data_AF-A0A9P6IPK2-F1
#
_entry.id   AF-A0A9P6IPK2-F1
#
_cell.length_a   1.000
_cell.length_b   1.000
_cell.length_c   1.000
_cell.angle_alpha   90.00
_cell.angle_beta   90.00
_cell.angle_gamma   90.00
#
_symmetry.space_group_name_H-M   'P 1'
#
loop_
_entity.id
_entity.type
_entity.pdbx_description
1 polymer ?
#
loop_
_entity_poly.entity_id
_entity_poly.type
_entity_poly.pdbx_seq_one_letter_code
_entity_poly.pdbx_strand_id
1 'polypeptide(L)'
;MPRNRICWSVNIQLDAKTSEDEAFRNSEWTSDTNQALINEISAFKTPYGDLGRLISATDEDRISRVYLEDKLFETWHHNRTVLIGDAAHKLLPSAGQGAVNAMQDAVILANCLYDLTALTPEGITAALQDFKDQRYPHVFAQYEASKKNAKI
;
A
#
# COMPACT_ATOMS: atom_id res chain seq x y z
N MET A 1 -6.46 -15.86 14.48
CA MET A 1 -6.32 -14.84 15.55
C MET A 1 -6.30 -15.53 16.91
N PRO A 2 -5.15 -15.71 17.58
CA PRO A 2 -5.14 -16.27 18.93
C PRO A 2 -5.49 -15.19 19.98
N ARG A 3 -6.15 -15.61 21.06
CA ARG A 3 -6.45 -14.85 22.31
C ARG A 3 -7.59 -13.82 22.25
N ASN A 4 -8.82 -14.23 21.92
CA ASN A 4 -10.02 -13.40 22.08
C ASN A 4 -9.95 -12.01 21.41
N ARG A 5 -9.29 -11.92 20.25
CA ARG A 5 -9.11 -10.68 19.49
C ARG A 5 -9.98 -10.71 18.24
N ILE A 6 -10.73 -9.64 18.03
CA ILE A 6 -11.55 -9.39 16.83
C ILE A 6 -10.81 -8.37 15.98
N CYS A 7 -10.63 -8.66 14.69
CA CYS A 7 -10.20 -7.68 13.69
C CYS A 7 -11.44 -7.27 12.90
N TRP A 8 -11.60 -5.99 12.64
CA TRP A 8 -12.71 -5.43 11.90
C TRP A 8 -12.21 -4.29 11.01
N SER A 9 -12.91 -4.03 9.91
CA SER A 9 -12.63 -2.93 8.99
C SER A 9 -13.96 -2.31 8.56
N VAL A 10 -14.01 -0.99 8.51
CA VAL A 10 -15.12 -0.23 7.96
C VAL A 10 -14.60 0.52 6.73
N ASN A 11 -15.26 0.35 5.59
CA ASN A 11 -14.96 1.10 4.37
C ASN A 11 -16.15 2.04 4.11
N ILE A 12 -15.89 3.33 4.03
CA ILE A 12 -16.89 4.36 3.74
C ILE A 12 -16.43 5.08 2.48
N GLN A 13 -17.27 5.08 1.45
CA GLN A 13 -17.02 5.86 0.24
C GLN A 13 -17.53 7.29 0.47
N LEU A 14 -16.63 8.26 0.44
CA LEU A 14 -16.98 9.68 0.49
C LEU A 14 -17.37 10.17 -0.91
N ASP A 15 -18.18 11.21 -1.00
CA ASP A 15 -18.60 11.81 -2.26
C ASP A 15 -17.44 12.59 -2.92
N ALA A 16 -17.45 12.65 -4.26
CA ALA A 16 -16.32 13.16 -5.05
C ALA A 16 -15.92 14.61 -4.70
N LYS A 17 -16.87 15.45 -4.28
CA LYS A 17 -16.63 16.85 -3.89
C LYS A 17 -15.78 16.98 -2.63
N THR A 18 -15.89 16.05 -1.69
CA THR A 18 -15.17 16.09 -0.41
C THR A 18 -13.71 15.67 -0.59
N SER A 19 -13.39 14.94 -1.66
CA SER A 19 -12.02 14.46 -1.95
C SER A 19 -11.08 15.48 -2.60
N GLU A 20 -11.60 16.52 -3.26
CA GLU A 20 -10.76 17.51 -3.97
C GLU A 20 -10.09 18.52 -3.02
N ASP A 21 -10.70 18.79 -1.85
CA ASP A 21 -10.21 19.77 -0.89
C ASP A 21 -9.22 19.18 0.14
N GLU A 22 -9.14 17.84 0.27
CA GLU A 22 -8.19 17.14 1.17
C GLU A 22 -6.85 16.83 0.47
N ALA A 23 -6.22 17.85 -0.11
CA ALA A 23 -4.88 17.69 -0.67
C ALA A 23 -3.85 17.39 0.44
N PHE A 24 -3.02 16.36 0.24
CA PHE A 24 -1.98 15.92 1.17
C PHE A 24 -1.07 17.09 1.62
N ARG A 25 -1.02 17.35 2.93
CA ARG A 25 -0.07 18.29 3.54
C ARG A 25 0.77 17.54 4.58
N ASN A 26 2.08 17.50 4.38
CA ASN A 26 3.06 16.85 5.27
C ASN A 26 2.94 17.26 6.76
N SER A 27 2.32 18.40 7.06
CA SER A 27 2.08 18.91 8.41
C SER A 27 0.96 18.20 9.19
N GLU A 28 0.20 17.29 8.58
CA GLU A 28 -0.99 16.67 9.19
C GLU A 28 -0.74 15.32 9.90
N TRP A 29 0.53 15.01 10.17
CA TRP A 29 0.94 13.83 10.94
C TRP A 29 0.90 14.06 12.47
N THR A 30 -0.04 14.86 12.98
CA THR A 30 -0.16 15.17 14.42
C THR A 30 -1.42 14.57 15.04
N SER A 31 -1.41 14.31 16.35
CA SER A 31 -2.57 13.80 17.10
C SER A 31 -3.81 14.68 16.94
N ASP A 32 -3.61 16.00 16.92
CA ASP A 32 -4.67 17.01 16.95
C ASP A 32 -5.48 17.06 15.65
N THR A 33 -4.86 16.64 14.52
CA THR A 33 -5.50 16.60 13.20
C THR A 33 -6.50 15.46 13.01
N ASN A 34 -6.50 14.45 13.89
CA ASN A 34 -7.41 13.31 13.76
C ASN A 34 -8.80 13.58 14.33
N GLN A 35 -8.96 14.56 15.24
CA GLN A 35 -10.20 14.74 15.98
C GLN A 35 -11.39 15.13 15.09
N ALA A 36 -11.16 15.94 14.05
CA ALA A 36 -12.22 16.35 13.12
C ALA A 36 -12.80 15.14 12.37
N LEU A 37 -11.93 14.28 11.82
CA LEU A 37 -12.32 13.04 11.15
C LEU A 37 -13.01 12.07 12.13
N ILE A 38 -12.45 11.91 13.33
CA ILE A 38 -13.06 11.06 14.37
C ILE A 38 -14.48 11.53 14.68
N ASN A 39 -14.70 12.84 14.82
CA ASN A 39 -16.03 13.39 15.08
C ASN A 39 -17.01 13.09 13.93
N GLU A 40 -16.57 13.24 12.68
CA GLU A 40 -17.37 12.97 11.49
C GLU A 40 -17.85 11.51 11.43
N ILE A 41 -16.96 10.56 11.71
CA ILE A 41 -17.26 9.13 11.60
C ILE A 41 -17.79 8.52 12.91
N SER A 42 -17.73 9.26 14.04
CA SER A 42 -18.02 8.74 15.38
C SER A 42 -19.40 8.08 15.51
N ALA A 43 -20.41 8.62 14.84
CA ALA A 43 -21.79 8.14 14.90
C ALA A 43 -22.05 6.91 14.03
N PHE A 44 -21.10 6.50 13.20
CA PHE A 44 -21.24 5.36 12.28
C PHE A 44 -21.54 4.08 13.05
N LYS A 45 -22.59 3.35 12.66
CA LYS A 45 -23.03 2.14 13.36
C LYS A 45 -22.28 0.91 12.89
N THR A 46 -21.80 0.13 13.84
CA THR A 46 -21.13 -1.16 13.67
C THR A 46 -21.92 -2.25 14.39
N PRO A 47 -21.65 -3.55 14.14
CA PRO A 47 -22.27 -4.64 14.89
C PRO A 47 -22.01 -4.61 16.42
N TYR A 48 -21.06 -3.79 16.88
CA TYR A 48 -20.63 -3.72 18.29
C TYR A 48 -20.97 -2.37 18.97
N GLY A 49 -21.75 -1.50 18.31
CA GLY A 49 -22.06 -0.14 18.80
C GLY A 49 -21.72 0.92 17.76
N ASP A 50 -21.43 2.14 18.19
CA ASP A 50 -20.91 3.17 17.28
C ASP A 50 -19.37 3.09 17.14
N LEU A 51 -18.87 3.64 16.04
CA LEU A 51 -17.46 3.66 15.71
C LEU A 51 -16.66 4.52 16.71
N GLY A 52 -17.27 5.60 17.22
CA GLY A 52 -16.68 6.46 18.26
C GLY A 52 -16.35 5.69 19.55
N ARG A 53 -17.18 4.73 19.96
CA ARG A 53 -16.88 3.85 21.10
C ARG A 53 -15.66 2.96 20.85
N LEU A 54 -15.46 2.48 19.63
CA LEU A 54 -14.27 1.67 19.28
C LEU A 54 -13.01 2.53 19.26
N ILE A 55 -13.11 3.75 18.72
CA ILE A 55 -12.02 4.73 18.68
C ILE A 55 -11.61 5.15 20.10
N SER A 56 -12.56 5.53 20.96
CA SER A 56 -12.28 5.96 22.34
C SER A 56 -11.72 4.85 23.25
N ALA A 57 -11.88 3.59 22.86
CA ALA A 57 -11.25 2.45 23.54
C ALA A 57 -9.82 2.14 23.04
N THR A 58 -9.32 2.89 22.06
CA THR A 58 -7.98 2.75 21.48
C THR A 58 -7.09 3.89 21.97
N ASP A 59 -5.90 3.57 22.48
CA ASP A 59 -4.92 4.58 22.88
C ASP A 59 -4.61 5.52 21.70
N GLU A 60 -4.57 6.84 21.94
CA GLU A 60 -4.43 7.84 20.88
C GLU A 60 -3.14 7.67 20.06
N ASP A 61 -2.06 7.19 20.69
CA ASP A 61 -0.77 6.90 20.06
C ASP A 61 -0.82 5.72 19.07
N ARG A 62 -1.94 4.98 19.03
CA ARG A 62 -2.19 3.86 18.12
C ARG A 62 -3.14 4.20 16.98
N ILE A 63 -3.60 5.45 16.90
CA ILE A 63 -4.49 5.92 15.84
C ILE A 63 -3.65 6.70 14.82
N SER A 64 -3.55 6.17 13.61
CA SER A 64 -2.86 6.83 12.49
C SER A 64 -3.86 7.17 11.40
N ARG A 65 -3.86 8.44 10.96
CA ARG A 65 -4.43 8.83 9.68
C ARG A 65 -3.36 8.62 8.61
N VAL A 66 -3.73 7.94 7.52
CA VAL A 66 -2.82 7.66 6.41
C VAL A 66 -3.51 8.05 5.12
N TYR A 67 -2.88 8.95 4.37
CA TYR A 67 -3.32 9.27 3.02
C TYR A 67 -2.93 8.15 2.07
N LEU A 68 -3.89 7.68 1.29
CA LEU A 68 -3.66 6.61 0.33
C LEU A 68 -3.07 7.21 -0.95
N GLU A 69 -1.87 6.77 -1.29
CA GLU A 69 -1.19 7.11 -2.53
C GLU A 69 -0.85 5.84 -3.29
N ASP A 70 -0.97 5.90 -4.62
CA ASP A 70 -0.52 4.84 -5.50
C ASP A 70 0.47 5.37 -6.55
N LYS A 71 1.40 4.51 -6.96
CA LYS A 71 2.35 4.82 -8.02
C LYS A 71 2.93 3.55 -8.60
N LEU A 72 2.90 3.43 -9.92
CA LEU A 72 3.64 2.40 -10.66
C LEU A 72 4.68 3.10 -11.54
N PHE A 73 5.96 2.76 -11.35
CA PHE A 73 7.05 3.25 -12.20
C PHE A 73 7.30 2.30 -13.36
N GLU A 74 7.65 2.82 -14.53
CA GLU A 74 8.01 1.99 -15.69
C GLU A 74 9.47 1.52 -15.67
N THR A 75 10.35 2.20 -14.95
CA THR A 75 11.78 1.88 -14.86
C THR A 75 12.10 1.39 -13.46
N TRP A 76 12.52 0.13 -13.35
CA TRP A 76 12.77 -0.54 -12.05
C TRP A 76 14.25 -0.76 -11.77
N HIS A 77 15.12 -0.57 -12.75
CA HIS A 77 16.55 -0.79 -12.58
C HIS A 77 17.36 0.18 -13.43
N HIS A 78 18.60 0.38 -13.01
CA HIS A 78 19.61 1.11 -13.75
C HIS A 78 20.99 0.63 -13.32
N ASN A 79 21.81 0.20 -14.29
CA ASN A 79 23.12 -0.42 -14.05
C ASN A 79 23.03 -1.59 -13.06
N ARG A 80 23.56 -1.42 -11.85
CA ARG A 80 23.60 -2.44 -10.79
C ARG A 80 22.63 -2.15 -9.64
N THR A 81 21.68 -1.25 -9.86
CA THR A 81 20.67 -0.84 -8.89
C THR A 81 19.29 -1.30 -9.37
N VAL A 82 18.51 -1.87 -8.47
CA VAL A 82 17.13 -2.32 -8.71
C VAL A 82 16.21 -1.85 -7.59
N LEU A 83 14.99 -1.48 -7.95
CA LEU A 83 13.91 -1.10 -7.06
C LEU A 83 12.89 -2.24 -7.00
N ILE A 84 12.42 -2.55 -5.78
CA ILE A 84 11.40 -3.57 -5.51
C ILE A 84 10.40 -3.04 -4.49
N GLY A 85 9.22 -3.66 -4.41
CA GLY A 85 8.14 -3.25 -3.50
C GLY A 85 7.69 -1.81 -3.76
N ASP A 86 7.32 -1.09 -2.69
CA ASP A 86 6.80 0.28 -2.75
C ASP A 86 7.72 1.29 -3.47
N ALA A 87 9.03 1.00 -3.56
CA ALA A 87 9.97 1.84 -4.30
C ALA A 87 9.78 1.78 -5.84
N ALA A 88 9.22 0.68 -6.34
CA ALA A 88 8.92 0.48 -7.77
C ALA A 88 7.41 0.51 -8.06
N HIS A 89 6.59 0.08 -7.11
CA HIS A 89 5.14 -0.04 -7.22
C HIS A 89 4.45 0.12 -5.87
N LYS A 90 4.04 1.34 -5.55
CA LYS A 90 3.17 1.63 -4.41
C LYS A 90 1.72 1.33 -4.79
N LEU A 91 1.13 0.32 -4.16
CA LEU A 91 -0.26 -0.08 -4.40
C LEU A 91 -1.16 0.44 -3.27
N LEU A 92 -2.43 0.74 -3.59
CA LEU A 92 -3.41 1.01 -2.54
C LEU A 92 -3.53 -0.22 -1.62
N PRO A 93 -3.70 -0.03 -0.29
CA PRO A 93 -3.72 -1.12 0.68
C PRO A 93 -4.97 -1.99 0.54
N SER A 94 -4.96 -2.87 -0.46
CA SER A 94 -5.97 -3.89 -0.71
C SER A 94 -5.46 -5.22 -0.17
N ALA A 95 -6.02 -5.71 0.92
CA ALA A 95 -5.77 -7.04 1.48
C ALA A 95 -4.29 -7.44 1.65
N GLY A 96 -3.39 -6.48 1.87
CA GLY A 96 -1.95 -6.74 2.03
C GLY A 96 -1.18 -7.03 0.72
N GLN A 97 -1.78 -6.76 -0.44
CA GLN A 97 -1.17 -7.09 -1.73
C GLN A 97 0.16 -6.37 -1.98
N GLY A 98 0.39 -5.17 -1.45
CA GLY A 98 1.71 -4.51 -1.54
C GLY A 98 2.83 -5.36 -0.95
N ALA A 99 2.63 -5.89 0.27
CA ALA A 99 3.60 -6.77 0.93
C ALA A 99 3.80 -8.08 0.17
N VAL A 100 2.72 -8.70 -0.33
CA VAL A 100 2.80 -9.92 -1.14
C VAL A 100 3.63 -9.68 -2.41
N ASN A 101 3.43 -8.54 -3.08
CA ASN A 101 4.21 -8.20 -4.28
C ASN A 101 5.68 -7.96 -3.96
N ALA A 102 5.99 -7.22 -2.90
CA ALA A 102 7.38 -7.00 -2.48
C ALA A 102 8.09 -8.33 -2.18
N MET A 103 7.40 -9.29 -1.56
CA MET A 103 7.95 -10.63 -1.34
C MET A 103 8.16 -11.40 -2.64
N GLN A 104 7.20 -11.35 -3.57
CA GLN A 104 7.35 -11.97 -4.90
C GLN A 104 8.52 -11.36 -5.67
N ASP A 105 8.69 -10.03 -5.59
CA ASP A 105 9.82 -9.36 -6.22
C ASP A 105 11.15 -9.89 -5.69
N ALA A 106 11.28 -9.99 -4.36
CA ALA A 106 12.51 -10.46 -3.73
C ALA A 106 12.88 -11.89 -4.16
N VAL A 107 11.88 -12.79 -4.24
CA VAL A 107 12.09 -14.17 -4.69
C VAL A 107 12.50 -14.23 -6.16
N ILE A 108 11.78 -13.54 -7.04
CA ILE A 108 12.05 -13.58 -8.48
C ILE A 108 13.38 -12.90 -8.80
N LEU A 109 13.69 -11.76 -8.17
CA LEU A 109 15.00 -11.11 -8.28
C LEU A 109 16.12 -12.04 -7.83
N ALA A 110 15.97 -12.73 -6.70
CA ALA A 110 16.96 -13.68 -6.21
C ALA A 110 17.21 -14.82 -7.21
N ASN A 111 16.15 -15.35 -7.84
CA ASN A 111 16.27 -16.39 -8.87
C ASN A 111 17.01 -15.88 -10.11
N CYS A 112 16.61 -14.73 -10.67
CA CYS A 112 17.28 -14.14 -11.84
C CYS A 112 18.77 -13.87 -11.57
N LEU A 113 19.12 -13.45 -10.36
CA LEU A 113 20.52 -13.24 -9.97
C LEU A 113 21.28 -14.56 -9.74
N TYR A 114 20.61 -15.61 -9.24
CA TYR A 114 21.19 -16.93 -9.04
C TYR A 114 21.54 -17.61 -10.36
N ASP A 115 20.70 -17.44 -11.39
CA ASP A 115 20.89 -18.03 -12.72
C ASP A 115 21.95 -17.31 -13.57
N LEU A 116 22.60 -16.26 -13.04
CA LEU A 116 23.70 -15.58 -13.71
C LEU A 116 24.90 -16.51 -13.89
N THR A 117 25.28 -16.74 -15.14
CA THR A 117 26.47 -17.54 -15.49
C THR A 117 27.76 -16.73 -15.44
N ALA A 118 27.68 -15.39 -15.52
CA ALA A 118 28.83 -14.49 -15.42
C ALA A 118 28.42 -13.14 -14.81
N LEU A 119 29.29 -12.58 -13.95
CA LEU A 119 29.10 -11.29 -13.28
C LEU A 119 29.60 -10.12 -14.14
N THR A 120 29.09 -9.99 -15.36
CA THR A 120 29.38 -8.84 -16.24
C THR A 120 28.29 -7.76 -16.13
N PRO A 121 28.59 -6.49 -16.47
CA PRO A 121 27.58 -5.43 -16.52
C PRO A 121 26.37 -5.78 -17.40
N GLU A 122 26.62 -6.43 -18.54
CA GLU A 122 25.59 -6.86 -19.49
C GLU A 122 24.76 -8.00 -18.91
N GLY A 123 25.40 -8.97 -18.25
CA GLY A 123 24.71 -10.08 -17.58
C GLY A 123 23.81 -9.58 -16.46
N ILE A 124 24.32 -8.68 -15.61
CA ILE A 124 23.52 -8.08 -14.53
C ILE A 124 22.34 -7.30 -15.12
N THR A 125 22.56 -6.47 -16.14
CA THR A 125 21.49 -5.70 -16.79
C THR A 125 20.42 -6.63 -17.37
N ALA A 126 20.82 -7.74 -18.00
CA ALA A 126 19.90 -8.74 -18.53
C ALA A 126 19.08 -9.42 -17.43
N ALA A 127 19.70 -9.82 -16.31
CA ALA A 127 18.98 -10.42 -15.19
C ALA A 127 17.99 -9.45 -14.51
N LEU A 128 18.36 -8.18 -14.35
CA LEU A 128 17.45 -7.17 -13.80
C LEU A 128 16.30 -6.84 -14.76
N GLN A 129 16.55 -6.91 -16.07
CA GLN A 129 15.51 -6.77 -17.08
C GLN A 129 14.55 -7.97 -17.09
N ASP A 130 15.07 -9.20 -17.02
CA ASP A 130 14.26 -10.42 -16.91
C ASP A 130 13.38 -10.42 -15.66
N PHE A 131 13.94 -10.02 -14.51
CA PHE A 131 13.17 -9.78 -13.28
C PHE A 131 11.98 -8.84 -13.51
N LYS A 132 12.22 -7.69 -14.15
CA LYS A 132 11.17 -6.71 -14.44
C LYS A 132 10.13 -7.29 -15.39
N ASP A 133 10.54 -7.97 -16.45
CA ASP A 133 9.63 -8.52 -17.46
C ASP A 133 8.72 -9.60 -16.87
N GLN A 134 9.22 -10.39 -15.91
CA GLN A 134 8.41 -11.33 -15.16
C GLN A 134 7.43 -10.63 -14.20
N ARG A 135 7.85 -9.57 -13.50
CA ARG A 135 7.06 -8.95 -12.43
C ARG A 135 6.08 -7.88 -12.88
N TYR A 136 6.48 -7.02 -13.79
CA TYR A 136 5.74 -5.81 -14.17
C TYR A 136 4.29 -6.11 -14.60
N PRO A 137 4.00 -7.13 -15.45
CA PRO A 137 2.62 -7.41 -15.86
C PRO A 137 1.69 -7.79 -14.70
N HIS A 138 2.20 -8.54 -13.72
CA HIS A 138 1.41 -8.96 -12.55
C HIS A 138 1.11 -7.79 -11.63
N VAL A 139 2.12 -6.96 -11.35
CA VAL A 139 1.95 -5.75 -10.54
C VAL A 139 1.03 -4.75 -11.24
N PHE A 140 1.18 -4.56 -12.55
CA PHE A 140 0.30 -3.69 -13.33
C PHE A 140 -1.17 -4.11 -13.23
N ALA A 141 -1.47 -5.41 -13.39
CA ALA A 141 -2.83 -5.91 -13.27
C ALA A 141 -3.43 -5.65 -11.88
N GLN A 142 -2.63 -5.79 -10.82
CA GLN A 142 -3.08 -5.54 -9.45
C GLN A 142 -3.21 -4.04 -9.14
N TYR A 143 -2.33 -3.20 -9.68
CA TYR A 143 -2.43 -1.75 -9.61
C TYR A 143 -3.74 -1.26 -10.23
N GLU A 144 -4.07 -1.72 -11.44
CA GLU A 144 -5.34 -1.40 -12.10
C GLU A 144 -6.57 -1.92 -11.34
N ALA A 145 -6.48 -3.12 -10.77
CA ALA A 145 -7.54 -3.66 -9.91
C ALA A 145 -7.73 -2.82 -8.63
N SER A 146 -6.63 -2.36 -8.02
CA SER A 146 -6.66 -1.57 -6.79
C SER A 146 -7.36 -0.22 -7.01
N LYS A 147 -7.14 0.41 -8.16
CA LYS A 147 -7.83 1.66 -8.56
C LYS A 147 -9.32 1.49 -8.75
N LYS A 148 -9.76 0.34 -9.26
CA LYS A 148 -11.20 0.05 -9.41
C LYS A 148 -11.86 -0.14 -8.05
N ASN A 149 -11.21 -0.86 -7.14
CA ASN A 149 -11.71 -1.08 -5.79
C ASN A 149 -11.77 0.20 -4.95
N ALA A 150 -10.91 1.19 -5.22
CA ALA A 150 -10.95 2.49 -4.55
C ALA A 150 -12.07 3.42 -5.07
N LYS A 151 -12.67 3.09 -6.23
CA LYS A 151 -13.78 3.84 -6.83
C LYS A 151 -15.16 3.22 -6.58
N ILE A 152 -15.22 2.07 -5.91
CA ILE A 152 -16.44 1.35 -5.51
C ILE A 152 -16.58 1.45 -4.00
#